data_AF-A0A7S2XI66-F1
#
_entry.id   AF-A0A7S2XI66-F1
#
_cell.length_a   1.000
_cell.length_b   1.000
_cell.length_c   1.000
_cell.angle_alpha   90.00
_cell.angle_beta   90.00
_cell.angle_gamma   90.00
#
_symmetry.space_group_name_H-M   'P 1'
#
loop_
_entity.id
_entity.type
_entity.pdbx_description
1 polymer ?
#
loop_
_entity_poly.entity_id
_entity_poly.type
_entity_poly.pdbx_seq_one_letter_code
_entity_poly.pdbx_strand_id
1 'polypeptide(L)'
;FTTEIVPCRQSCGVTYCSKACEDRAFKSWHKLMCVGPLKGEEEPLFQFKIHAIKNNLDLLFAGQVVADMIMRYKLDKGATHEEKLKNAKRPYMSFIHNKWWDVAIPPPHMAHLPTEEFRAVMKEQLTTSYTFLTKAFQN
;
A
#
# COMPACT_ATOMS: atom_id res chain seq x y z
N PHE A 1 -16.42 24.08 13.09
CA PHE A 1 -15.03 23.62 12.98
C PHE A 1 -14.57 23.80 11.55
N THR A 2 -13.68 24.75 11.28
CA THR A 2 -12.99 24.85 9.98
C THR A 2 -11.78 23.92 10.02
N THR A 3 -11.92 22.73 9.45
CA THR A 3 -10.78 21.81 9.27
C THR A 3 -9.95 22.32 8.09
N GLU A 4 -8.71 22.72 8.37
CA GLU A 4 -7.73 23.04 7.35
C GLU A 4 -7.38 21.76 6.56
N ILE A 5 -7.63 21.77 5.25
CA ILE A 5 -7.23 20.68 4.37
C ILE A 5 -5.78 20.93 3.97
N VAL A 6 -4.87 20.07 4.41
CA VAL A 6 -3.43 20.18 4.10
C VAL A 6 -3.09 19.24 2.95
N PRO A 7 -2.68 19.74 1.77
CA PRO A 7 -2.27 18.89 0.66
C PRO A 7 -0.90 18.26 0.91
N CYS A 8 -0.62 17.15 0.24
CA CYS A 8 0.71 16.57 0.21
C CYS A 8 1.75 17.58 -0.27
N ARG A 9 2.90 17.66 0.42
CA ARG A 9 4.01 18.56 0.05
C ARG A 9 4.65 18.29 -1.32
N GLN A 10 4.36 17.14 -1.92
CA GLN A 10 4.83 16.74 -3.26
C GLN A 10 3.73 16.87 -4.32
N SER A 11 2.59 17.47 -3.98
CA SER A 11 1.52 17.78 -4.95
C SER A 11 0.96 16.56 -5.69
N CYS A 12 0.91 15.40 -5.03
CA CYS A 12 0.39 14.14 -5.60
C CYS A 12 -1.14 13.97 -5.52
N GLY A 13 -1.86 15.01 -5.07
CA GLY A 13 -3.32 15.01 -4.93
C GLY A 13 -3.88 14.44 -3.62
N VAL A 14 -3.06 13.76 -2.78
CA VAL A 14 -3.51 13.30 -1.45
C VAL A 14 -3.59 14.48 -0.48
N THR A 15 -4.67 14.55 0.30
CA THR A 15 -4.92 15.58 1.33
C THR A 15 -5.04 15.00 2.72
N TYR A 16 -4.76 15.81 3.74
CA TYR A 16 -4.75 15.44 5.15
C TYR A 16 -5.55 16.44 5.98
N CYS A 17 -6.06 16.01 7.14
CA CYS A 17 -6.83 16.87 8.04
C CYS A 17 -5.98 17.85 8.87
N SER A 18 -4.65 17.72 8.83
CA SER A 18 -3.71 18.63 9.50
C SER A 18 -2.29 18.41 8.99
N LYS A 19 -1.41 19.39 9.24
CA LYS A 19 0.02 19.27 8.94
C LYS A 19 0.67 18.12 9.70
N ALA A 20 0.28 17.88 10.95
CA ALA A 20 0.76 16.77 11.75
C ALA A 20 0.41 15.40 11.14
N CYS A 21 -0.76 15.26 10.53
CA CYS A 21 -1.16 14.05 9.81
C CYS A 21 -0.35 13.85 8.52
N GLU A 22 -0.13 14.93 7.76
CA GLU A 22 0.71 14.88 6.55
C GLU A 22 2.17 14.52 6.90
N ASP A 23 2.75 15.16 7.91
CA ASP A 23 4.12 14.86 8.39
C ASP A 23 4.25 13.41 8.85
N ARG A 24 3.27 12.90 9.60
CA ARG A 24 3.26 11.51 10.08
C ARG A 24 3.21 10.54 8.91
N ALA A 25 2.27 10.72 7.99
CA ALA A 25 2.13 9.87 6.80
C ALA A 25 3.39 9.91 5.94
N PHE A 26 3.97 11.10 5.70
CA PHE A 26 5.18 11.29 4.91
C PHE A 26 6.38 10.56 5.52
N LYS A 27 6.53 10.60 6.85
CA LYS A 27 7.60 9.89 7.56
C LYS A 27 7.39 8.37 7.60
N SER A 28 6.15 7.89 7.62
CA SER A 28 5.83 6.47 7.80
C SER A 28 5.79 5.68 6.49
N TRP A 29 5.02 6.12 5.49
CA TRP A 29 4.78 5.31 4.29
C TRP A 29 4.61 6.16 3.02
N HIS A 30 4.05 7.37 3.16
CA HIS A 30 3.63 8.17 2.02
C HIS A 30 4.79 8.57 1.13
N LYS A 31 5.98 8.80 1.68
CA LYS A 31 7.16 9.11 0.86
C LYS A 31 7.45 8.04 -0.21
N LEU A 32 7.24 6.75 0.09
CA LEU A 32 7.41 5.67 -0.89
C LEU A 32 6.18 5.49 -1.80
N MET A 33 5.00 5.85 -1.31
CA MET A 33 3.73 5.73 -2.04
C MET A 33 3.29 7.05 -2.72
N CYS A 34 4.17 8.03 -2.80
CA CYS A 34 3.90 9.33 -3.39
C CYS A 34 4.32 9.31 -4.87
N VAL A 35 3.38 9.60 -5.76
CA VAL A 35 3.68 9.74 -7.20
C VAL A 35 4.20 11.13 -7.56
N GLY A 36 4.24 12.06 -6.60
CA GLY A 36 4.55 13.47 -6.86
C GLY A 36 3.65 14.09 -7.93
N PRO A 37 4.11 15.14 -8.63
CA PRO A 37 3.53 15.55 -9.89
C PRO A 37 3.75 14.44 -10.93
N LEU A 38 2.69 14.03 -11.62
CA LEU A 38 2.78 12.95 -12.59
C LEU A 38 3.71 13.35 -13.75
N LYS A 39 4.76 12.55 -13.97
CA LYS A 39 5.71 12.75 -15.09
C LYS A 39 5.32 11.95 -16.33
N GLY A 40 4.59 10.84 -16.14
CA GLY A 40 4.09 9.99 -17.19
C GLY A 40 3.21 8.89 -16.59
N GLU A 41 2.26 8.38 -17.38
CA GLU A 41 1.36 7.33 -16.92
C GLU A 41 2.05 5.98 -16.79
N GLU A 42 3.19 5.76 -17.44
CA GLU A 42 3.95 4.49 -17.36
C GLU A 42 4.70 4.28 -16.04
N GLU A 43 4.69 5.27 -15.14
CA GLU A 43 5.35 5.18 -13.84
C GLU A 43 4.80 4.00 -13.01
N PRO A 44 5.63 3.05 -12.55
CA PRO A 44 5.14 1.82 -11.92
C PRO A 44 4.23 2.06 -10.71
N LEU A 45 4.54 3.08 -9.91
CA LEU A 45 3.72 3.43 -8.75
C LEU A 45 2.36 4.02 -9.15
N PHE A 46 2.30 4.76 -10.25
CA PHE A 46 1.05 5.25 -10.80
C PHE A 46 0.21 4.07 -11.32
N GLN A 47 0.80 3.17 -12.10
CA GLN A 47 0.15 1.95 -12.59
C GLN A 47 -0.39 1.08 -11.45
N PHE A 48 0.37 0.91 -10.36
CA PHE A 48 -0.11 0.26 -9.15
C PHE A 48 -1.39 0.91 -8.59
N LYS A 49 -1.40 2.24 -8.46
CA LYS A 49 -2.55 2.97 -7.89
C LYS A 49 -3.78 2.86 -8.78
N ILE A 50 -3.60 3.00 -10.09
CA ILE A 50 -4.70 2.84 -11.05
C ILE A 50 -5.24 1.41 -11.03
N HIS A 51 -4.37 0.40 -10.99
CA HIS A 51 -4.77 -1.01 -10.86
C HIS A 51 -5.57 -1.25 -9.59
N ALA A 52 -5.11 -0.73 -8.45
CA ALA A 52 -5.83 -0.86 -7.18
C ALA A 52 -7.20 -0.16 -7.21
N ILE A 53 -7.28 1.06 -7.73
CA ILE A 53 -8.55 1.80 -7.84
C ILE A 53 -9.56 1.06 -8.72
N LYS A 54 -9.11 0.47 -9.82
CA LYS A 54 -9.99 -0.24 -10.77
C LYS A 54 -10.46 -1.61 -10.26
N ASN A 55 -9.60 -2.32 -9.52
CA ASN A 55 -9.82 -3.73 -9.22
C ASN A 55 -10.12 -3.99 -7.75
N ASN A 56 -9.34 -3.40 -6.85
CA ASN A 56 -9.50 -3.60 -5.42
C ASN A 56 -8.74 -2.53 -4.59
N LEU A 57 -9.48 -1.67 -3.91
CA LEU A 57 -8.92 -0.61 -3.07
C LEU A 57 -8.11 -1.14 -1.88
N ASP A 58 -8.35 -2.38 -1.41
CA ASP A 58 -7.57 -3.01 -0.35
C ASP A 58 -6.09 -3.13 -0.70
N LEU A 59 -5.77 -3.21 -2.00
CA LEU A 59 -4.40 -3.21 -2.49
C LEU A 59 -3.67 -1.91 -2.13
N LEU A 60 -4.34 -0.75 -2.11
CA LEU A 60 -3.73 0.51 -1.68
C LEU A 60 -3.29 0.43 -0.21
N PHE A 61 -4.13 -0.14 0.66
CA PHE A 61 -3.81 -0.35 2.07
C PHE A 61 -2.66 -1.35 2.24
N ALA A 62 -2.69 -2.47 1.50
CA ALA A 62 -1.58 -3.42 1.49
C ALA A 62 -0.25 -2.75 1.05
N GLY A 63 -0.29 -1.91 0.02
CA GLY A 63 0.87 -1.11 -0.41
C GLY A 63 1.37 -0.15 0.67
N GLN A 64 0.48 0.51 1.41
CA GLN A 64 0.86 1.35 2.56
C GLN A 64 1.56 0.54 3.65
N VAL A 65 1.06 -0.67 3.97
CA VAL A 65 1.68 -1.57 4.94
C VAL A 65 3.09 -1.97 4.51
N VAL A 66 3.26 -2.37 3.25
CA VAL A 66 4.59 -2.71 2.70
C VAL A 66 5.53 -1.51 2.75
N ALA A 67 5.07 -0.33 2.35
CA ALA A 67 5.85 0.90 2.42
C ALA A 67 6.25 1.26 3.86
N ASP A 68 5.33 1.13 4.83
CA ASP A 68 5.62 1.36 6.26
C ASP A 68 6.67 0.38 6.78
N MET A 69 6.55 -0.91 6.45
CA MET A 69 7.57 -1.93 6.79
C MET A 69 8.95 -1.56 6.22
N ILE A 70 9.02 -1.15 4.95
CA ILE A 70 10.28 -0.73 4.31
C ILE A 70 10.86 0.50 5.01
N MET A 71 10.04 1.50 5.32
CA MET A 71 10.49 2.71 6.01
C MET A 71 11.00 2.40 7.42
N ARG A 72 10.30 1.56 8.19
CA ARG A 72 10.79 1.09 9.50
C ARG A 72 12.14 0.40 9.39
N TYR A 73 12.28 -0.51 8.43
CA TYR A 73 13.54 -1.20 8.16
C TYR A 73 14.67 -0.22 7.83
N LYS A 74 14.42 0.78 6.95
CA LYS A 74 15.41 1.78 6.54
C LYS A 74 15.80 2.75 7.66
N LEU A 75 14.88 3.06 8.57
CA LEU A 75 15.09 4.04 9.65
C LEU A 75 15.74 3.44 10.90
N ASP A 76 15.66 2.12 11.10
CA ASP A 76 16.36 1.44 12.18
C ASP A 76 17.85 1.28 11.83
N LYS A 77 18.70 2.14 12.41
CA LYS A 77 20.15 2.21 12.10
C LYS A 77 21.02 1.39 13.04
N GLY A 78 20.49 0.93 14.18
CA GLY A 78 21.28 0.29 15.26
C GLY A 78 21.16 -1.24 15.32
N ALA A 79 20.14 -1.81 14.68
CA ALA A 79 19.85 -3.23 14.70
C ALA A 79 20.56 -4.02 13.60
N THR A 80 20.71 -5.34 13.78
CA THR A 80 21.15 -6.27 12.71
C THR A 80 20.09 -6.39 11.61
N HIS A 81 20.42 -7.01 10.48
CA HIS A 81 19.45 -7.23 9.38
C HIS A 81 18.20 -7.99 9.87
N GLU A 82 18.41 -9.07 10.63
CA GLU A 82 17.35 -9.92 11.18
C GLU A 82 16.47 -9.16 12.16
N GLU A 83 17.07 -8.35 13.03
CA GLU A 83 16.36 -7.52 14.00
C GLU A 83 15.54 -6.43 13.31
N LYS A 84 16.09 -5.76 12.29
CA LYS A 84 15.35 -4.77 11.48
C LYS A 84 14.14 -5.40 10.82
N LEU A 85 14.29 -6.58 10.20
CA LEU A 85 13.17 -7.30 9.58
C LEU A 85 12.10 -7.66 10.61
N LYS A 86 12.51 -8.15 11.78
CA LYS A 86 11.60 -8.47 12.88
C LYS A 86 10.85 -7.21 13.36
N ASN A 87 11.57 -6.12 13.60
CA ASN A 87 11.02 -4.84 14.07
C ASN A 87 10.05 -4.22 13.05
N ALA A 88 10.39 -4.28 11.77
CA ALA A 88 9.56 -3.77 10.68
C ALA A 88 8.23 -4.52 10.56
N LYS A 89 8.26 -5.86 10.69
CA LYS A 89 7.05 -6.70 10.60
C LYS A 89 6.20 -6.66 11.87
N ARG A 90 6.81 -6.48 13.04
CA ARG A 90 6.17 -6.61 14.36
C ARG A 90 4.78 -5.96 14.49
N PRO A 91 4.52 -4.72 14.04
CA PRO A 91 3.20 -4.10 14.17
C PRO A 91 2.07 -4.85 13.45
N TYR A 92 2.43 -5.67 12.47
CA TYR A 92 1.50 -6.38 11.60
C TYR A 92 1.41 -7.87 11.91
N MET A 93 2.19 -8.40 12.87
CA MET A 93 2.22 -9.83 13.19
C MET A 93 1.24 -10.22 14.31
N SER A 94 0.46 -9.27 14.84
CA SER A 94 -0.40 -9.46 16.01
C SER A 94 -1.74 -10.14 15.72
N PHE A 95 -2.08 -10.39 14.45
CA PHE A 95 -3.37 -10.95 14.06
C PHE A 95 -3.22 -12.36 13.47
N ILE A 96 -4.30 -13.15 13.42
CA ILE A 96 -4.29 -14.44 12.71
C ILE A 96 -4.44 -14.14 11.22
N HIS A 97 -3.36 -14.36 10.46
CA HIS A 97 -3.32 -14.13 9.02
C HIS A 97 -3.69 -15.41 8.28
N ASN A 98 -4.99 -15.75 8.23
CA ASN A 98 -5.44 -16.60 7.12
C ASN A 98 -5.12 -15.86 5.81
N LYS A 99 -4.85 -16.61 4.73
CA LYS A 99 -4.56 -15.97 3.45
C LYS A 99 -5.80 -15.18 3.05
N TRP A 100 -5.59 -14.01 2.47
CA TRP A 100 -6.69 -13.11 2.10
C TRP A 100 -7.76 -13.82 1.25
N TRP A 101 -7.35 -14.69 0.34
CA TRP A 101 -8.25 -15.51 -0.49
C TRP A 101 -8.93 -16.70 0.20
N ASP A 102 -8.58 -16.99 1.44
CA ASP A 102 -9.30 -17.96 2.24
C ASP A 102 -10.47 -17.31 3.01
N VAL A 103 -10.46 -15.97 3.17
CA VAL A 103 -11.43 -15.24 4.01
C VAL A 103 -12.18 -14.12 3.28
N ALA A 104 -11.75 -13.71 2.09
CA ALA A 104 -12.42 -12.68 1.32
C ALA A 104 -13.82 -13.15 0.87
N ILE A 105 -14.76 -12.22 0.91
CA ILE A 105 -16.14 -12.43 0.45
C ILE A 105 -16.26 -11.75 -0.92
N PRO A 106 -16.75 -12.43 -1.97
CA PRO A 106 -16.96 -11.82 -3.27
C PRO A 106 -17.89 -10.61 -3.18
N PRO A 107 -17.58 -9.48 -3.84
CA PRO A 107 -18.52 -8.38 -3.97
C PRO A 107 -19.76 -8.81 -4.77
N PRO A 108 -20.91 -8.10 -4.66
CA PRO A 108 -22.16 -8.52 -5.29
C PRO A 108 -22.07 -8.85 -6.79
N HIS A 109 -21.29 -8.08 -7.55
CA HIS A 109 -21.11 -8.29 -8.99
C HIS A 109 -20.25 -9.54 -9.33
N MET A 110 -19.53 -10.10 -8.35
CA MET A 110 -18.74 -11.34 -8.46
C MET A 110 -19.35 -12.50 -7.68
N ALA A 111 -20.50 -12.32 -7.02
CA ALA A 111 -21.12 -13.35 -6.18
C ALA A 111 -21.57 -14.60 -6.96
N HIS A 112 -21.67 -14.50 -8.28
CA HIS A 112 -21.98 -15.61 -9.17
C HIS A 112 -20.77 -16.49 -9.50
N LEU A 113 -19.55 -16.03 -9.21
CA LEU A 113 -18.34 -16.78 -9.51
C LEU A 113 -18.19 -17.95 -8.53
N PRO A 114 -17.78 -19.14 -9.01
CA PRO A 114 -17.27 -20.20 -8.15
C PRO A 114 -16.15 -19.70 -7.24
N THR A 115 -16.08 -20.22 -6.01
CA THR A 115 -15.07 -19.81 -5.01
C THR A 115 -13.64 -19.85 -5.56
N GLU A 116 -13.27 -20.90 -6.30
CA GLU A 116 -11.93 -21.04 -6.85
C GLU A 116 -11.61 -20.01 -7.95
N GLU A 117 -12.61 -19.62 -8.75
CA GLU A 117 -12.44 -18.56 -9.76
C GLU A 117 -12.25 -17.20 -9.09
N PHE A 118 -13.06 -16.88 -8.07
CA PHE A 118 -12.86 -15.66 -7.29
C PHE A 118 -11.47 -15.61 -6.64
N ARG A 119 -11.01 -16.73 -6.06
CA ARG A 119 -9.66 -16.85 -5.50
C ARG A 119 -8.57 -16.64 -6.55
N ALA A 120 -8.76 -17.15 -7.77
CA ALA A 120 -7.83 -16.96 -8.87
C ALA A 120 -7.71 -15.47 -9.25
N VAL A 121 -8.85 -14.77 -9.40
CA VAL A 121 -8.88 -13.32 -9.67
C VAL A 121 -8.09 -12.54 -8.61
N MET A 122 -8.29 -12.85 -7.33
CA MET A 122 -7.56 -12.11 -6.28
C MET A 122 -6.05 -12.39 -6.29
N LYS A 123 -5.63 -13.63 -6.57
CA LYS A 123 -4.21 -13.97 -6.70
C LYS A 123 -3.57 -13.26 -7.88
N GLU A 124 -4.28 -13.15 -9.01
CA GLU A 124 -3.83 -12.40 -10.19
C GLU A 124 -3.70 -10.91 -9.88
N GLN A 125 -4.70 -10.32 -9.23
CA GLN A 125 -4.68 -8.92 -8.80
C GLN A 125 -3.49 -8.64 -7.87
N LEU A 126 -3.25 -9.52 -6.89
CA LEU A 126 -2.10 -9.41 -5.98
C LEU A 126 -0.77 -9.53 -6.72
N THR A 127 -0.66 -10.48 -7.64
CA THR A 127 0.56 -10.70 -8.44
C THR A 127 0.90 -9.47 -9.26
N THR A 128 -0.10 -8.91 -9.96
CA THR A 128 0.04 -7.69 -10.75
C THR A 128 0.46 -6.50 -9.88
N SER A 129 -0.22 -6.29 -8.75
CA SER A 129 0.15 -5.26 -7.77
C SER A 129 1.57 -5.41 -7.25
N TYR A 130 1.98 -6.64 -6.92
CA TYR A 130 3.31 -6.93 -6.42
C TYR A 130 4.39 -6.62 -7.46
N THR A 131 4.15 -6.92 -8.74
CA THR A 131 5.05 -6.56 -9.84
C THR A 131 5.23 -5.04 -9.94
N PHE A 132 4.15 -4.26 -9.87
CA PHE A 132 4.25 -2.80 -9.92
C PHE A 132 5.00 -2.22 -8.71
N LEU A 133 4.68 -2.68 -7.49
CA LEU A 133 5.36 -2.22 -6.26
C LEU A 133 6.84 -2.58 -6.25
N THR A 134 7.20 -3.78 -6.70
CA THR A 134 8.60 -4.21 -6.79
C THR A 134 9.39 -3.29 -7.71
N LYS A 135 8.87 -2.99 -8.91
CA LYS A 135 9.47 -2.03 -9.83
C LYS A 135 9.56 -0.63 -9.23
N ALA A 136 8.51 -0.20 -8.52
CA ALA A 136 8.46 1.14 -7.92
C ALA A 136 9.48 1.34 -6.78
N PHE A 137 9.77 0.29 -5.99
CA PHE A 137 10.63 0.40 -4.80
C PHE A 137 12.09 0.00 -5.04
N GLN A 138 12.42 -0.55 -6.21
CA GLN A 138 13.78 -0.92 -6.60
C GLN A 138 14.57 0.22 -7.28
N ASN A 139 13.88 1.28 -7.71
CA ASN A 139 14.49 2.53 -8.21
C ASN A 139 14.89 3.46 -7.06
#